data_AF-A0A4Q7P2C7-F1
#
_entry.id   AF-A0A4Q7P2C7-F1
#
_cell.length_a   1.000
_cell.length_b   1.000
_cell.length_c   1.000
_cell.angle_alpha   90.00
_cell.angle_beta   90.00
_cell.angle_gamma   90.00
#
_symmetry.space_group_name_H-M   'P 1'
#
loop_
_entity.id
_entity.type
_entity.pdbx_description
1 polymer ?
#
loop_
_entity_poly.entity_id
_entity_poly.type
_entity_poly.pdbx_seq_one_letter_code
_entity_poly.pdbx_strand_id
1 'polypeptide(L)'
;MDYENNFNFLTPYIGNDEQILWKGKPGKGNIFSGRDIVMLPFSIMWLSFCLVWEYTAIKSGSSIFFMLWGLPFIGVGIYMLFGGFIRKARLKNKTYYVITNKKIIIKSGNNIELYNGKDLPPMRIKLHKNGSGTITFNEDIYNTRGRVRSTYCMLENLADVVQAQRAVSRMLEEGAGTVDDIF
;
A
#
# COMPACT_ATOMS: atom_id res chain seq x y z
N MET A 1 -18.99 13.82 7.19
CA MET A 1 -18.93 14.64 5.96
C MET A 1 -17.63 14.44 5.18
N ASP A 2 -16.48 14.18 5.82
CA ASP A 2 -15.19 14.00 5.11
C ASP A 2 -15.02 12.70 4.29
N TYR A 3 -15.86 11.68 4.53
CA TYR A 3 -15.73 10.40 3.82
C TYR A 3 -16.19 10.47 2.36
N GLU A 4 -17.14 11.34 2.00
CA GLU A 4 -17.58 11.47 0.60
C GLU A 4 -16.59 12.28 -0.25
N ASN A 5 -16.03 13.35 0.31
CA ASN A 5 -15.04 14.21 -0.39
C ASN A 5 -13.80 13.44 -0.86
N ASN A 6 -13.40 12.39 -0.13
CA ASN A 6 -12.23 11.59 -0.50
C ASN A 6 -12.44 10.75 -1.78
N PHE A 7 -13.68 10.57 -2.23
CA PHE A 7 -14.04 9.81 -3.43
C PHE A 7 -14.45 10.70 -4.61
N ASN A 8 -14.30 12.03 -4.52
CA ASN A 8 -14.57 12.94 -5.64
C ASN A 8 -13.72 12.65 -6.88
N PHE A 9 -12.60 11.94 -6.72
CA PHE A 9 -11.78 11.48 -7.84
C PHE A 9 -12.47 10.42 -8.70
N LEU A 10 -13.55 9.78 -8.23
CA LEU A 10 -14.26 8.72 -8.96
C LEU A 10 -15.18 9.26 -10.06
N THR A 11 -15.71 10.47 -9.92
CA THR A 11 -16.68 11.07 -10.84
C THR A 11 -16.29 10.98 -12.32
N PRO A 12 -15.02 11.22 -12.74
CA PRO A 12 -14.63 11.05 -14.15
C PRO A 12 -14.45 9.59 -14.59
N TYR A 13 -14.38 8.62 -13.66
CA TYR A 13 -14.10 7.21 -13.98
C TYR A 13 -15.32 6.29 -13.87
N ILE A 14 -16.41 6.77 -13.26
CA ILE A 14 -17.66 6.02 -13.13
C ILE A 14 -18.59 6.41 -14.28
N GLY A 15 -19.00 5.43 -15.08
CA GLY A 15 -20.01 5.62 -16.12
C GLY A 15 -21.42 5.79 -15.55
N ASN A 16 -22.35 6.36 -16.32
CA ASN A 16 -23.73 6.62 -15.86
C ASN A 16 -24.47 5.35 -15.38
N ASP A 17 -24.12 4.17 -15.92
CA ASP A 17 -24.70 2.87 -15.53
C ASP A 17 -23.79 2.04 -14.61
N GLU A 18 -22.76 2.67 -14.02
CA GLU A 18 -21.87 2.00 -13.08
C GLU A 18 -22.25 2.28 -11.63
N GLN A 19 -22.46 1.21 -10.87
CA GLN A 19 -22.82 1.29 -9.46
C GLN A 19 -21.63 0.89 -8.59
N ILE A 20 -21.39 1.65 -7.52
CA ILE A 20 -20.38 1.32 -6.53
C ILE A 20 -20.94 0.21 -5.63
N LEU A 21 -20.36 -0.99 -5.74
CA LEU A 21 -20.72 -2.13 -4.91
C LEU A 21 -20.03 -2.06 -3.54
N TRP A 22 -18.78 -1.57 -3.52
CA TRP A 22 -18.02 -1.44 -2.29
C TRP A 22 -16.96 -0.34 -2.40
N LYS A 23 -16.69 0.34 -1.28
CA LYS A 23 -15.63 1.34 -1.16
C LYS A 23 -14.93 1.22 0.18
N GLY A 24 -13.62 1.37 0.18
CA GLY A 24 -12.84 1.30 1.41
C GLY A 24 -11.42 1.80 1.26
N LYS A 25 -10.72 1.80 2.39
CA LYS A 25 -9.31 2.16 2.50
C LYS A 25 -8.55 1.02 3.18
N PRO A 26 -7.25 0.85 2.94
CA PRO A 26 -6.48 -0.11 3.70
C PRO A 26 -6.59 0.24 5.20
N GLY A 27 -6.83 -0.77 6.03
CA GLY A 27 -6.84 -0.64 7.49
C GLY A 27 -5.47 -0.21 8.03
N LYS A 28 -5.36 -0.07 9.35
CA LYS A 28 -4.07 0.11 10.04
C LYS A 28 -3.27 -1.20 10.00
N GLY A 29 -2.67 -1.50 8.85
CA GLY A 29 -1.87 -2.71 8.66
C GLY A 29 -0.47 -2.52 9.21
N ASN A 30 0.20 -3.62 9.54
CA ASN A 30 1.55 -3.62 10.08
C ASN A 30 2.46 -2.69 9.27
N ILE A 31 3.05 -1.71 9.95
CA ILE A 31 4.00 -0.74 9.39
C ILE A 31 5.38 -1.37 9.13
N PHE A 32 5.65 -2.50 9.78
CA PHE A 32 6.88 -3.28 9.65
C PHE A 32 6.89 -4.06 8.34
N SER A 33 7.65 -3.57 7.36
CA SER A 33 8.10 -4.39 6.23
C SER A 33 9.40 -5.09 6.64
N GLY A 34 9.71 -6.27 6.09
CA GLY A 34 10.95 -6.99 6.38
C GLY A 34 12.23 -6.15 6.19
N ARG A 35 12.20 -5.14 5.30
CA ARG A 35 13.30 -4.18 5.13
C ARG A 35 13.54 -3.31 6.38
N ASP A 36 12.50 -3.01 7.15
CA ASP A 36 12.62 -2.23 8.38
C ASP A 36 13.27 -3.04 9.49
N ILE A 37 13.09 -4.37 9.52
CA ILE A 37 13.65 -5.24 10.55
C ILE A 37 15.19 -5.25 10.51
N VAL A 38 15.77 -5.13 9.31
CA VAL A 38 17.24 -5.05 9.15
C VAL A 38 17.75 -3.62 9.38
N MET A 39 17.01 -2.60 8.92
CA MET A 39 17.41 -1.20 9.08
C MET A 39 17.28 -0.70 10.53
N LEU A 40 16.35 -1.23 11.32
CA LEU A 40 16.07 -0.78 12.68
C LEU A 40 17.25 -1.00 13.64
N PRO A 41 17.84 -2.20 13.78
CA PRO A 41 19.01 -2.38 14.65
C PRO A 41 20.22 -1.59 14.16
N PHE A 42 20.41 -1.49 12.83
CA PHE A 42 21.48 -0.67 12.24
C PHE A 42 21.30 0.82 12.58
N SER A 43 20.08 1.35 12.45
CA SER A 43 19.76 2.74 12.80
C SER A 43 19.99 3.04 14.28
N ILE A 44 19.63 2.10 15.17
CA ILE A 44 19.87 2.24 16.62
C ILE A 44 21.37 2.25 16.91
N MET A 45 22.14 1.33 16.32
CA MET A 45 23.58 1.27 16.48
C MET A 45 24.26 2.55 15.96
N TRP A 46 23.85 3.02 14.77
CA TRP A 46 24.35 4.26 14.17
C TRP A 46 24.04 5.48 15.04
N LEU A 47 22.79 5.64 15.48
CA LEU A 47 22.40 6.76 16.33
C LEU A 47 23.15 6.73 17.67
N SER A 48 23.33 5.54 18.26
CA SER A 48 24.10 5.35 19.49
C SER A 48 25.56 5.77 19.30
N PHE A 49 26.17 5.38 18.17
CA PHE A 49 27.53 5.81 17.82
C PHE A 49 27.63 7.34 17.66
N CYS A 50 26.68 7.97 16.97
CA CYS A 50 26.66 9.42 16.82
C CYS A 50 26.52 10.15 18.16
N LEU A 51 25.66 9.64 19.07
CA LEU A 51 25.48 10.23 20.40
C LEU A 51 26.72 10.11 21.27
N VAL A 52 27.40 8.95 21.24
CA VAL A 52 28.66 8.75 21.96
C VAL A 52 29.73 9.68 21.40
N TRP A 53 29.85 9.77 20.07
CA TRP A 53 30.78 10.68 19.41
C TRP A 53 30.55 12.13 19.83
N GLU A 54 29.31 12.60 19.75
CA GLU A 54 28.93 13.97 20.12
C GLU A 54 29.26 14.25 21.59
N TYR A 55 28.91 13.33 22.49
CA TYR A 55 29.24 13.44 23.91
C TYR A 55 30.76 13.53 24.14
N THR A 56 31.55 12.71 23.45
CA THR A 56 33.01 12.76 23.55
C THR A 56 33.59 14.07 23.02
N ALA A 57 33.08 14.58 21.89
CA ALA A 57 33.54 15.83 21.29
C ALA A 57 33.25 17.05 22.18
N ILE A 58 32.09 17.08 22.84
CA ILE A 58 31.73 18.11 23.83
C ILE A 58 32.66 18.01 25.05
N LYS A 59 32.84 16.81 25.60
CA LYS A 59 33.60 16.61 26.84
C LYS A 59 35.10 16.86 26.66
N SER A 60 35.66 16.54 25.50
CA SER A 60 37.07 16.75 25.20
C SER A 60 37.42 18.21 24.85
N GLY A 61 36.43 19.12 24.84
CA GLY A 61 36.64 20.51 24.41
C GLY A 61 37.13 20.59 22.96
N SER A 62 36.70 19.65 22.11
CA SER A 62 37.17 19.57 20.73
C SER A 62 36.74 20.81 19.93
N SER A 63 37.44 21.07 18.82
CA SER A 63 37.14 22.20 17.94
C SER A 63 35.66 22.18 17.53
N ILE A 64 35.03 23.36 17.47
CA ILE A 64 33.63 23.57 17.06
C ILE A 64 33.27 22.83 15.76
N PHE A 65 34.26 22.65 14.87
CA PHE A 65 34.13 21.85 13.66
C PHE A 65 33.62 20.42 13.94
N PHE A 66 34.18 19.72 14.93
CA PHE A 66 33.79 18.34 15.24
C PHE A 66 32.38 18.22 15.82
N MET A 67 31.94 19.22 16.58
CA MET A 67 30.59 19.30 17.15
C MET A 67 29.55 19.57 16.05
N LEU A 68 29.82 20.53 15.17
CA LEU A 68 28.95 20.80 14.02
C LEU A 68 28.93 19.63 13.01
N TRP A 69 30.03 18.87 12.93
CA TRP A 69 30.13 17.72 12.06
C TRP A 69 29.28 16.53 12.53
N GLY A 70 29.00 16.38 13.83
CA GLY A 70 28.14 15.31 14.35
C GLY A 70 26.65 15.48 14.02
N LEU A 71 26.18 16.72 13.94
CA LEU A 71 24.77 17.06 13.65
C LEU A 71 24.19 16.41 12.38
N PRO A 72 24.85 16.47 11.19
CA PRO A 72 24.32 15.79 10.01
C PRO A 72 24.22 14.27 10.19
N PHE A 73 25.12 13.63 10.93
CA PHE A 73 25.09 12.18 11.17
C PHE A 73 23.91 11.77 12.06
N ILE A 74 23.61 12.58 13.08
CA ILE A 74 22.41 12.42 13.92
C ILE A 74 21.16 12.58 13.05
N GLY A 75 21.13 13.59 12.18
CA GLY A 75 20.04 13.81 11.23
C GLY A 75 19.79 12.60 10.32
N VAL A 76 20.87 12.01 9.79
CA VAL A 76 20.80 10.78 8.99
C VAL A 76 20.28 9.59 9.81
N GLY A 77 20.75 9.41 11.05
CA GLY A 77 20.28 8.34 11.94
C GLY A 77 18.78 8.44 12.24
N ILE A 78 18.28 9.64 12.54
CA ILE A 78 16.85 9.91 12.74
C ILE A 78 16.07 9.65 11.45
N TYR A 79 16.58 10.09 10.30
CA TYR A 79 15.94 9.84 9.01
C TYR A 79 15.87 8.34 8.68
N MET A 80 16.92 7.57 8.96
CA MET A 80 16.90 6.11 8.77
C MET A 80 15.88 5.45 9.70
N LEU A 81 15.79 5.92 10.95
CA LEU A 81 14.86 5.36 11.94
C LEU A 81 13.39 5.66 11.59
N PHE A 82 13.06 6.89 11.20
CA PHE A 82 11.66 7.32 11.00
C PHE A 82 11.23 7.44 9.54
N GLY A 83 12.15 7.53 8.58
CA GLY A 83 11.85 7.81 7.17
C GLY A 83 10.99 6.73 6.51
N GLY A 84 11.26 5.46 6.83
CA GLY A 84 10.44 4.34 6.36
C GLY A 84 9.00 4.41 6.87
N PHE A 85 8.81 4.77 8.14
CA PHE A 85 7.49 4.89 8.78
C PHE A 85 6.68 6.05 8.20
N ILE A 86 7.29 7.23 8.07
CA ILE A 86 6.61 8.42 7.53
C ILE A 86 6.19 8.17 6.08
N ARG A 87 7.05 7.58 5.26
CA ARG A 87 6.72 7.28 3.86
C ARG A 87 5.56 6.30 3.77
N LYS A 88 5.57 5.22 4.56
CA LYS A 88 4.49 4.23 4.57
C LYS A 88 3.18 4.79 5.10
N ALA A 89 3.22 5.60 6.15
CA ALA A 89 2.03 6.27 6.68
C ALA A 89 1.43 7.22 5.64
N ARG A 90 2.27 7.98 4.92
CA ARG A 90 1.81 8.89 3.86
C ARG A 90 1.18 8.15 2.67
N LEU A 91 1.76 7.03 2.23
CA LEU A 91 1.15 6.23 1.14
C LEU A 91 -0.18 5.60 1.59
N LYS A 92 -0.22 4.97 2.78
CA LYS A 92 -1.45 4.34 3.29
C LYS A 92 -2.62 5.32 3.44
N ASN A 93 -2.35 6.58 3.80
CA ASN A 93 -3.39 7.61 3.92
C ASN A 93 -3.93 8.11 2.56
N LYS A 94 -3.29 7.74 1.44
CA LYS A 94 -3.70 8.16 0.10
C LYS A 94 -4.11 6.99 -0.79
N THR A 95 -4.34 5.82 -0.20
CA THR A 95 -4.80 4.65 -0.94
C THR A 95 -6.30 4.44 -0.74
N TYR A 96 -7.05 4.34 -1.83
CA TYR A 96 -8.49 4.12 -1.84
C TYR A 96 -8.82 3.00 -2.81
N TYR A 97 -9.68 2.10 -2.37
CA TYR A 97 -10.15 0.96 -3.16
C TYR A 97 -11.65 1.12 -3.39
N VAL A 98 -12.07 0.98 -4.63
CA VAL A 98 -13.49 1.03 -5.01
C VAL A 98 -13.76 -0.13 -5.95
N ILE A 99 -14.82 -0.88 -5.67
CA ILE A 99 -15.29 -1.97 -6.50
C ILE A 99 -16.64 -1.54 -7.05
N THR A 100 -16.76 -1.49 -8.37
CA THR A 100 -18.02 -1.27 -9.07
C THR A 100 -18.55 -2.58 -9.63
N ASN A 101 -19.74 -2.54 -10.24
CA ASN A 101 -20.30 -3.66 -10.98
C ASN A 101 -19.53 -4.03 -12.26
N LYS A 102 -18.64 -3.16 -12.75
CA LYS A 102 -17.87 -3.40 -13.98
C LYS A 102 -16.36 -3.47 -13.78
N LYS A 103 -15.82 -2.78 -12.78
CA LYS A 103 -14.37 -2.64 -12.61
C LYS A 103 -13.95 -2.37 -11.16
N ILE A 104 -12.68 -2.62 -10.88
CA ILE A 104 -12.00 -2.26 -9.65
C ILE A 104 -11.16 -1.02 -9.91
N ILE A 105 -11.33 0.01 -9.07
CA ILE A 105 -10.57 1.26 -9.12
C ILE A 105 -9.68 1.31 -7.88
N ILE A 106 -8.37 1.41 -8.11
CA ILE A 106 -7.37 1.54 -7.06
C ILE A 106 -6.67 2.88 -7.24
N LYS A 107 -6.83 3.77 -6.27
CA LYS A 107 -6.05 5.00 -6.18
C LYS A 107 -4.92 4.77 -5.19
N SER A 108 -3.67 4.99 -5.60
CA SER A 108 -2.50 4.93 -4.74
C SER A 108 -1.69 6.22 -4.87
N GLY A 109 -1.91 7.15 -3.94
CA GLY A 109 -1.28 8.46 -4.02
C GLY A 109 -1.81 9.26 -5.21
N ASN A 110 -0.95 9.44 -6.22
CA ASN A 110 -1.28 10.13 -7.47
C ASN A 110 -1.55 9.18 -8.64
N ASN A 111 -1.35 7.86 -8.44
CA ASN A 111 -1.65 6.86 -9.46
C ASN A 111 -3.09 6.38 -9.31
N ILE A 112 -3.78 6.15 -10.44
CA ILE A 112 -5.11 5.56 -10.48
C ILE A 112 -5.04 4.39 -11.46
N GLU A 113 -5.33 3.20 -10.94
CA GLU A 113 -5.35 1.95 -11.68
C GLU A 113 -6.80 1.48 -11.81
N LEU A 114 -7.17 1.05 -13.03
CA LEU A 114 -8.51 0.61 -13.39
C LEU A 114 -8.40 -0.81 -13.91
N TYR A 115 -9.12 -1.74 -13.28
CA TYR A 115 -9.10 -3.16 -13.63
C TYR A 115 -10.49 -3.62 -14.00
N ASN A 116 -10.68 -4.10 -15.23
CA ASN A 116 -11.99 -4.53 -15.70
C ASN A 116 -12.39 -5.86 -15.04
N GLY A 117 -13.66 -5.97 -14.67
CA GLY A 117 -14.36 -7.16 -14.20
C GLY A 117 -14.05 -8.39 -15.06
N LYS A 118 -14.13 -8.20 -16.39
CA LYS A 118 -14.08 -9.27 -17.38
C LYS A 118 -12.69 -9.89 -17.55
N ASP A 119 -11.64 -9.12 -17.30
CA ASP A 119 -10.25 -9.52 -17.52
C ASP A 119 -9.57 -9.97 -16.20
N LEU A 120 -10.31 -10.03 -15.10
CA LEU A 120 -9.74 -10.34 -13.80
C LEU A 120 -9.35 -11.83 -13.72
N PRO A 121 -8.07 -12.13 -13.38
CA PRO A 121 -7.64 -13.50 -13.17
C PRO A 121 -8.24 -14.06 -11.87
N PRO A 122 -8.03 -15.35 -11.54
CA PRO A 122 -8.61 -15.96 -10.35
C PRO A 122 -8.29 -15.21 -9.05
N MET A 123 -9.33 -14.95 -8.27
CA MET A 123 -9.22 -14.30 -6.97
C MET A 123 -8.52 -15.20 -5.94
N ARG A 124 -7.57 -14.63 -5.18
CA ARG A 124 -7.00 -15.26 -3.98
C ARG A 124 -7.16 -14.37 -2.78
N ILE A 125 -7.60 -14.93 -1.66
CA ILE A 125 -7.78 -14.20 -0.40
C ILE A 125 -6.75 -14.71 0.62
N LYS A 126 -6.07 -13.79 1.29
CA LYS A 126 -5.20 -14.05 2.43
C LYS A 126 -5.75 -13.35 3.66
N LEU A 127 -6.13 -14.10 4.67
CA LEU A 127 -6.56 -13.56 5.97
C LEU A 127 -5.33 -13.36 6.87
N HIS A 128 -5.25 -12.19 7.50
CA HIS A 128 -4.21 -11.84 8.46
C HIS A 128 -4.68 -12.11 9.88
N LYS A 129 -3.74 -12.36 10.80
CA LYS A 129 -4.03 -12.67 12.22
C LYS A 129 -4.74 -11.53 12.97
N ASN A 130 -4.71 -10.32 12.44
CA ASN A 130 -5.35 -9.12 12.99
C ASN A 130 -6.81 -8.95 12.54
N GLY A 131 -7.39 -9.92 11.81
CA GLY A 131 -8.76 -9.88 11.30
C GLY A 131 -8.92 -9.11 9.98
N SER A 132 -7.86 -8.49 9.44
CA SER A 132 -7.88 -7.94 8.09
C SER A 132 -7.53 -9.00 7.05
N GLY A 133 -7.68 -8.67 5.77
CA GLY A 133 -7.27 -9.57 4.70
C GLY A 133 -6.88 -8.84 3.44
N THR A 134 -6.21 -9.57 2.57
CA THR A 134 -5.70 -9.09 1.30
C THR A 134 -6.30 -9.93 0.19
N ILE A 135 -6.89 -9.27 -0.79
CA ILE A 135 -7.37 -9.90 -2.01
C ILE A 135 -6.32 -9.66 -3.10
N THR A 136 -5.90 -10.72 -3.79
CA THR A 136 -4.87 -10.67 -4.83
C THR A 136 -5.33 -11.41 -6.08
N PHE A 137 -5.19 -10.73 -7.21
CA PHE A 137 -5.40 -11.24 -8.54
C PHE A 137 -4.02 -11.38 -9.19
N ASN A 138 -3.63 -12.61 -9.55
CA ASN A 138 -2.31 -12.88 -10.13
C ASN A 138 -2.48 -13.36 -11.56
N GLU A 139 -1.66 -12.85 -12.45
CA GLU A 139 -1.58 -13.29 -13.84
C GLU A 139 -0.25 -13.99 -14.07
N ASP A 140 -0.28 -15.02 -14.91
CA ASP A 140 0.92 -15.72 -15.33
C ASP A 140 1.39 -15.16 -16.66
N ILE A 141 2.48 -14.39 -16.61
CA ILE A 141 3.10 -13.81 -17.79
C ILE A 141 4.13 -14.81 -18.30
N TYR A 142 3.95 -15.27 -19.54
CA TYR A 142 4.92 -16.12 -20.22
C TYR A 142 5.91 -15.23 -20.99
N ASN A 143 7.20 -15.36 -20.68
CA ASN A 143 8.26 -14.71 -21.44
C ASN A 143 9.23 -15.76 -22.03
N THR A 144 10.16 -15.33 -22.87
CA THR A 144 11.15 -16.20 -23.54
C THR A 144 12.05 -16.97 -22.55
N ARG A 145 12.05 -16.62 -21.27
CA ARG A 145 12.85 -17.23 -20.19
C ARG A 145 12.00 -18.06 -19.21
N GLY A 146 10.69 -18.19 -19.43
CA GLY A 146 9.78 -18.99 -18.61
C GLY A 146 8.54 -18.24 -18.11
N ARG A 147 7.83 -18.85 -17.16
CA ARG A 147 6.61 -18.31 -16.53
C ARG A 147 6.97 -17.41 -15.35
N VAL A 148 6.55 -16.16 -15.39
CA VAL A 148 6.66 -15.20 -14.30
C VAL A 148 5.27 -14.89 -13.78
N ARG A 149 5.05 -15.12 -12.48
CA ARG A 149 3.79 -14.76 -11.83
C ARG A 149 3.84 -13.29 -11.45
N SER A 150 2.97 -12.48 -12.06
CA SER A 150 2.84 -11.06 -11.76
C SER A 150 1.55 -10.79 -10.98
N THR A 151 1.59 -9.81 -10.09
CA THR A 151 0.38 -9.32 -9.42
C THR A 151 -0.36 -8.41 -10.39
N TYR A 152 -1.52 -8.84 -10.88
CA TYR A 152 -2.37 -8.04 -11.75
C TYR A 152 -3.05 -6.92 -10.96
N CYS A 153 -3.71 -7.27 -9.85
CA CYS A 153 -4.41 -6.34 -8.97
C CYS A 153 -4.35 -6.83 -7.52
N MET A 154 -4.25 -5.91 -6.55
CA MET A 154 -4.15 -6.26 -5.14
C MET A 154 -4.86 -5.23 -4.25
N LEU A 155 -5.80 -5.71 -3.45
CA LEU A 155 -6.49 -4.92 -2.44
C LEU A 155 -5.93 -5.31 -1.07
N GLU A 156 -5.05 -4.47 -0.54
CA GLU A 156 -4.32 -4.80 0.69
C GLU A 156 -5.07 -4.41 1.95
N ASN A 157 -5.03 -5.30 2.94
CA ASN A 157 -5.36 -5.01 4.33
C ASN A 157 -6.76 -4.40 4.51
N LEU A 158 -7.74 -5.01 3.87
CA LEU A 158 -9.15 -4.66 3.98
C LEU A 158 -9.64 -5.03 5.38
N ALA A 159 -10.24 -4.07 6.08
CA ALA A 159 -10.83 -4.31 7.41
C ALA A 159 -12.03 -5.25 7.34
N ASP A 160 -12.83 -5.13 6.27
CA ASP A 160 -13.93 -6.04 5.96
C ASP A 160 -13.69 -6.67 4.58
N VAL A 161 -12.95 -7.78 4.60
CA VAL A 161 -12.59 -8.55 3.41
C VAL A 161 -13.80 -9.25 2.82
N VAL A 162 -14.75 -9.63 3.67
CA VAL A 162 -15.92 -10.41 3.28
C VAL A 162 -16.86 -9.55 2.43
N GLN A 163 -17.08 -8.30 2.83
CA GLN A 163 -17.85 -7.35 2.00
C GLN A 163 -17.17 -7.08 0.66
N ALA A 164 -15.86 -6.85 0.66
CA ALA A 164 -15.11 -6.64 -0.57
C ALA A 164 -15.15 -7.88 -1.49
N GLN A 165 -15.03 -9.08 -0.93
CA GLN A 165 -15.17 -10.34 -1.66
C GLN A 165 -16.56 -10.44 -2.31
N ARG A 166 -17.63 -10.22 -1.54
CA ARG A 166 -19.00 -10.28 -2.05
C ARG A 166 -19.22 -9.28 -3.20
N ALA A 167 -18.65 -8.08 -3.09
CA ALA A 167 -18.70 -7.09 -4.15
C ALA A 167 -17.97 -7.56 -5.42
N VAL A 168 -16.80 -8.18 -5.29
CA VAL A 168 -16.12 -8.74 -6.47
C VAL A 168 -16.88 -9.93 -7.05
N SER A 169 -17.39 -10.85 -6.22
CA SER A 169 -18.20 -11.98 -6.70
C SER A 169 -19.40 -11.49 -7.51
N ARG A 170 -20.14 -10.50 -6.99
CA ARG A 170 -21.26 -9.89 -7.68
C ARG A 170 -20.86 -9.20 -9.00
N MET A 171 -19.73 -8.49 -9.01
CA MET A 171 -19.19 -7.89 -10.24
C MET A 171 -18.87 -8.96 -11.30
N LEU A 172 -18.30 -10.09 -10.90
CA LEU A 172 -17.97 -11.19 -11.82
C LEU A 172 -19.23 -11.88 -12.35
N GLU A 173 -20.25 -12.09 -11.51
CA GLU A 173 -21.54 -12.64 -11.90
C GLU A 173 -22.28 -11.73 -12.90
N GLU A 174 -22.36 -10.43 -12.62
CA GLU A 174 -22.99 -9.43 -13.52
C GLU A 174 -22.19 -9.29 -14.85
N GLY A 175 -20.86 -9.43 -14.80
CA GLY A 175 -20.02 -9.45 -15.99
C GLY A 175 -20.23 -10.69 -16.86
N ALA A 176 -20.45 -11.85 -16.25
CA ALA A 176 -20.68 -13.13 -16.93
C ALA A 176 -22.09 -13.22 -17.54
N GLY A 177 -23.13 -12.75 -16.85
CA GLY A 177 -24.51 -12.80 -17.35
C GLY A 177 -24.74 -12.05 -18.67
N THR A 178 -23.94 -11.01 -18.96
CA THR A 178 -24.01 -10.29 -20.24
C THR A 178 -23.50 -11.08 -21.45
N VAL A 179 -22.80 -12.21 -21.23
CA VAL A 179 -22.25 -13.05 -22.32
C VAL A 179 -23.24 -14.14 -22.73
N ASP A 180 -24.05 -14.63 -21.80
CA ASP A 180 -25.02 -15.70 -22.05
C ASP A 180 -26.30 -15.21 -22.76
N ASP A 181 -26.61 -13.90 -22.69
CA ASP A 181 -27.77 -13.29 -23.38
C ASP A 181 -27.52 -12.99 -24.88
N ILE A 182 -26.39 -13.44 -25.45
CA ILE A 182 -26.00 -13.19 -26.86
C ILE A 182 -26.06 -14.49 -27.71
N PHE A 183 -26.59 -15.60 -27.18
CA PHE A 183 -26.76 -16.86 -27.93
C PHE A 183 -28.19 -17.39 -27.90
#